data_AF-A0A7C2I9C5-F1
#
_entry.id   AF-A0A7C2I9C5-F1
#
_cell.length_a   1.000
_cell.length_b   1.000
_cell.length_c   1.000
_cell.angle_alpha   90.00
_cell.angle_beta   90.00
_cell.angle_gamma   90.00
#
_symmetry.space_group_name_H-M   'P 1'
#
loop_
_entity.id
_entity.type
_entity.pdbx_description
1 polymer ?
#
loop_
_entity_poly.entity_id
_entity_poly.type
_entity_poly.pdbx_seq_one_letter_code
_entity_poly.pdbx_strand_id
1 'polypeptide(L)'
;PHVVQGFEIYRGKLIAYSLGNFVFNPGSPQGNFTVLAHITLDGGGFSHALIYPALIVNGRPSIMTGPAAASLLLQVRALCNALGTPFTINGDTASIP
;
A
#
# COMPACT_ATOMS: atom_id res chain seq x y z
N PRO A 1 -11.25 -5.13 5.75
CA PRO A 1 -10.60 -4.48 6.91
C PRO A 1 -10.51 -2.96 6.68
N HIS A 2 -10.51 -2.13 7.73
CA HIS A 2 -10.47 -0.66 7.60
C HIS A 2 -9.06 -0.06 7.78
N VAL A 3 -8.02 -0.90 7.71
CA VAL A 3 -6.62 -0.53 7.91
C VAL A 3 -5.77 -1.10 6.78
N VAL A 4 -4.64 -0.47 6.48
CA VAL A 4 -3.68 -0.97 5.49
C VAL A 4 -3.12 -2.33 5.94
N GLN A 5 -3.01 -3.26 5.00
CA GLN A 5 -2.39 -4.57 5.17
C GLN A 5 -1.30 -4.79 4.10
N GLY A 6 -0.53 -5.87 4.25
CA GLY A 6 0.51 -6.24 3.30
C GLY A 6 -0.05 -6.76 1.97
N PHE A 7 0.88 -6.95 1.04
CA PHE A 7 0.66 -7.58 -0.25
C PHE A 7 1.34 -8.95 -0.27
N GLU A 8 0.77 -9.88 -1.02
CA GLU A 8 1.36 -11.19 -1.29
C GLU A 8 1.46 -11.45 -2.79
N ILE A 9 2.57 -12.04 -3.24
CA ILE A 9 2.62 -12.70 -4.55
C ILE A 9 2.37 -14.19 -4.34
N TYR A 10 1.14 -14.63 -4.63
CA TYR A 10 0.75 -16.03 -4.51
C TYR A 10 0.52 -16.63 -5.89
N ARG A 11 1.30 -17.66 -6.25
CA ARG A 11 1.24 -18.34 -7.56
C ARG A 11 1.32 -17.36 -8.75
N GLY A 12 2.23 -16.38 -8.66
CA GLY A 12 2.43 -15.35 -9.70
C GLY A 12 1.32 -14.30 -9.79
N LYS A 13 0.43 -14.22 -8.78
CA LYS A 13 -0.66 -13.23 -8.74
C LYS A 13 -0.50 -12.34 -7.52
N LEU A 14 -0.72 -11.04 -7.71
CA LEU A 14 -0.75 -10.09 -6.61
C LEU A 14 -2.06 -10.23 -5.82
N ILE A 15 -1.95 -10.37 -4.50
CA ILE A 15 -3.03 -10.27 -3.54
C ILE A 15 -2.80 -9.02 -2.70
N ALA A 16 -3.78 -8.12 -2.70
CA ALA A 16 -3.83 -6.98 -1.79
C ALA A 16 -4.86 -7.27 -0.69
N TYR A 17 -4.41 -7.56 0.54
CA TYR A 17 -5.32 -7.96 1.61
C TYR A 17 -6.25 -6.84 2.09
N SER A 18 -5.74 -5.61 2.13
CA SER A 18 -6.51 -4.41 2.44
C SER A 18 -5.67 -3.18 2.12
N LEU A 19 -6.18 -2.28 1.28
CA LEU A 19 -5.52 -1.01 0.98
C LEU A 19 -5.85 0.09 2.01
N GLY A 20 -6.71 -0.21 2.99
CA GLY A 20 -7.30 0.79 3.89
C GLY A 20 -8.57 1.40 3.30
N ASN A 21 -9.02 2.51 3.89
CA ASN A 21 -10.15 3.29 3.36
C ASN A 21 -9.68 4.21 2.22
N PHE A 22 -10.57 4.99 1.58
CA PHE A 22 -10.14 5.98 0.59
C PHE A 22 -10.90 7.31 0.70
N VAL A 23 -12.06 7.45 0.05
CA VAL A 23 -12.96 8.59 0.27
C VAL A 23 -13.90 8.23 1.43
N PHE A 24 -13.47 8.47 2.66
CA PHE A 24 -14.18 8.04 3.87
C PHE A 24 -13.81 8.90 5.08
N ASN A 25 -14.68 9.05 6.08
CA ASN A 25 -14.32 9.71 7.35
C ASN A 25 -14.21 8.65 8.46
N PRO A 26 -13.01 8.09 8.73
CA PRO A 26 -12.84 6.97 9.64
C PRO A 26 -13.09 7.39 11.09
N GLY A 27 -13.68 6.48 11.87
CA GLY A 27 -13.88 6.69 13.31
C GLY A 27 -12.60 6.48 14.15
N SER A 28 -11.49 6.06 13.55
CA SER A 28 -10.22 5.80 14.25
C SER A 28 -9.01 6.36 13.49
N PRO A 29 -7.92 6.75 14.20
CA PRO A 29 -6.71 7.27 13.55
C PRO A 29 -6.07 6.29 12.57
N GLN A 30 -6.05 4.99 12.89
CA GLN A 30 -5.47 3.96 12.02
C GLN A 30 -6.22 3.84 10.69
N GLY A 31 -7.53 4.13 10.69
CA GLY A 31 -8.35 4.08 9.48
C GLY A 31 -8.08 5.23 8.51
N ASN A 32 -7.33 6.26 8.92
CA ASN A 32 -6.94 7.38 8.06
C ASN A 32 -5.78 7.02 7.12
N PHE A 33 -4.98 6.00 7.44
CA PHE A 33 -3.91 5.56 6.55
C PHE A 33 -4.48 4.70 5.44
N THR A 34 -3.99 4.96 4.22
CA THR A 34 -4.37 4.24 3.01
C THR A 34 -3.18 4.15 2.06
N VAL A 35 -3.28 3.30 1.06
CA VAL A 35 -2.32 3.22 -0.04
C VAL A 35 -3.05 3.22 -1.37
N LEU A 36 -2.49 3.93 -2.35
CA LEU A 36 -2.88 3.80 -3.74
C LEU A 36 -1.93 2.82 -4.42
N ALA A 37 -2.47 1.73 -4.97
CA ALA A 37 -1.70 0.75 -5.73
C ALA A 37 -1.89 1.00 -7.22
N HIS A 38 -0.82 1.37 -7.91
CA HIS A 38 -0.75 1.41 -9.36
C HIS A 38 -0.17 0.09 -9.85
N ILE A 39 -1.03 -0.76 -10.43
CA ILE A 39 -0.69 -2.13 -10.81
C ILE A 39 -0.58 -2.21 -12.33
N THR A 40 0.54 -2.75 -12.80
CA THR A 40 0.77 -3.03 -14.22
C THR A 40 0.54 -4.50 -14.49
N LEU A 41 -0.25 -4.79 -15.53
CA LEU A 41 -0.50 -6.14 -16.05
C LEU A 41 -0.04 -6.21 -17.50
N ASP A 42 0.46 -7.36 -17.93
CA ASP A 42 0.81 -7.65 -19.32
C ASP A 42 0.19 -8.97 -19.80
N GLY A 43 0.59 -9.45 -20.99
CA GLY A 43 0.09 -10.70 -21.56
C GLY A 43 0.39 -11.96 -20.72
N GLY A 44 1.34 -11.88 -19.78
CA GLY A 44 1.68 -12.93 -18.82
C GLY A 44 1.01 -12.78 -17.44
N GLY A 45 0.33 -11.67 -17.17
CA GLY A 45 -0.38 -11.43 -15.92
C GLY A 45 0.20 -10.27 -15.13
N PHE A 46 0.35 -10.44 -13.81
CA PHE A 46 0.91 -9.40 -12.95
C PHE A 46 2.38 -9.14 -13.30
N SER A 47 2.71 -7.88 -13.59
CA SER A 47 4.07 -7.47 -13.97
C SER A 47 4.78 -6.77 -12.82
N HIS A 48 4.15 -5.78 -12.20
CA HIS A 48 4.68 -5.06 -11.04
C HIS A 48 3.60 -4.13 -10.45
N ALA A 49 3.86 -3.60 -9.25
CA ALA A 49 3.04 -2.55 -8.65
C ALA A 49 3.90 -1.42 -8.07
N LEU A 50 3.41 -0.19 -8.20
CA LEU A 50 3.88 0.99 -7.47
C LEU A 50 2.87 1.36 -6.39
N ILE A 51 3.36 1.55 -5.17
CA ILE A 51 2.56 1.80 -3.98
C ILE A 51 2.83 3.23 -3.50
N TYR A 52 1.77 4.03 -3.44
CA TYR A 52 1.81 5.40 -2.95
C TYR A 52 1.11 5.47 -1.60
N PRO A 53 1.81 5.83 -0.51
CA PRO A 53 1.19 6.05 0.78
C PRO A 53 0.30 7.29 0.73
N ALA A 54 -0.86 7.23 1.38
CA ALA A 54 -1.79 8.32 1.44
C ALA A 54 -2.44 8.44 2.83
N LEU A 55 -2.84 9.65 3.16
CA LEU A 55 -3.54 9.98 4.40
C LEU A 55 -4.88 10.60 4.07
N ILE A 56 -5.92 10.14 4.77
CA ILE A 56 -7.26 10.66 4.67
C ILE A 56 -7.44 11.77 5.71
N VAL A 57 -7.82 12.96 5.26
CA VAL A 57 -8.17 14.10 6.11
C VAL A 57 -9.55 14.60 5.70
N ASN A 58 -10.49 14.63 6.64
CA ASN A 58 -11.88 15.09 6.40
C ASN A 58 -12.55 14.40 5.18
N GLY A 59 -12.40 13.08 5.05
CA GLY A 59 -12.99 12.36 3.92
C GLY A 59 -12.14 12.29 2.66
N ARG A 60 -10.98 12.97 2.63
CA ARG A 60 -10.23 13.19 1.40
C ARG A 60 -8.82 12.59 1.48
N PRO A 61 -8.47 11.63 0.61
CA PRO A 61 -7.13 11.06 0.54
C PRO A 61 -6.16 12.05 -0.13
N SER A 62 -4.97 12.19 0.43
CA SER A 62 -3.84 12.91 -0.16
C SER A 62 -2.59 12.04 -0.10
N ILE A 63 -1.80 12.04 -1.17
CA ILE A 63 -0.50 11.37 -1.19
C ILE A 63 0.39 11.95 -0.09
N MET A 64 1.07 11.06 0.63
CA MET A 64 2.04 11.40 1.67
C MET A 64 3.43 11.52 1.06
N THR A 65 4.26 12.38 1.65
CA THR A 65 5.68 12.53 1.32
C THR A 65 6.54 12.59 2.58
N GLY A 66 7.85 12.44 2.42
CA GLY A 66 8.84 12.58 3.48
C GLY A 66 8.74 11.52 4.59
N PRO A 67 9.13 11.86 5.83
CA PRO A 67 9.22 10.90 6.93
C PRO A 67 7.91 10.17 7.26
N ALA A 68 6.77 10.81 7.05
CA ALA A 68 5.46 10.19 7.28
C ALA A 68 5.16 9.10 6.24
N ALA A 69 5.45 9.36 4.96
CA ALA A 69 5.35 8.38 3.89
C ALA A 69 6.25 7.17 4.16
N ALA A 70 7.52 7.43 4.47
CA ALA A 70 8.49 6.40 4.80
C ALA A 70 8.03 5.51 5.97
N SER A 71 7.44 6.12 7.01
CA SER A 71 6.95 5.39 8.18
C SER A 71 5.80 4.43 7.84
N LEU A 72 4.83 4.84 7.02
CA LEU A 72 3.77 3.95 6.56
C LEU A 72 4.32 2.84 5.66
N LEU A 73 5.21 3.17 4.72
CA LEU A 73 5.82 2.19 3.82
C LEU A 73 6.67 1.15 4.57
N LEU A 74 7.36 1.54 5.64
CA LEU A 74 8.09 0.62 6.51
C LEU A 74 7.15 -0.39 7.20
N GLN A 75 5.97 0.05 7.64
CA GLN A 75 4.96 -0.84 8.22
C GLN A 75 4.42 -1.82 7.18
N VAL A 76 4.10 -1.34 5.98
CA VAL A 76 3.63 -2.20 4.87
C VAL A 76 4.70 -3.21 4.46
N ARG A 77 5.97 -2.78 4.41
CA ARG A 77 7.10 -3.68 4.13
C ARG A 77 7.21 -4.81 5.16
N ALA A 78 7.01 -4.52 6.45
CA ALA A 78 7.04 -5.56 7.47
C ALA A 78 5.94 -6.61 7.25
N LEU A 79 4.75 -6.19 6.84
CA LEU A 79 3.64 -7.09 6.51
C LEU A 79 3.93 -7.90 5.23
N CYS A 80 4.49 -7.28 4.20
CA CYS A 80 4.89 -7.99 2.97
C CYS A 80 6.01 -9.00 3.23
N ASN A 81 6.99 -8.65 4.07
CA ASN A 81 8.08 -9.55 4.46
C ASN A 81 7.56 -10.78 5.21
N ALA A 82 6.55 -10.62 6.07
CA ALA A 82 5.90 -11.75 6.74
C ALA A 82 5.19 -12.71 5.76
N LEU A 83 4.84 -12.23 4.56
CA LEU A 83 4.23 -12.96 3.47
C LEU A 83 5.25 -13.38 2.39
N GLY A 84 6.56 -13.16 2.62
CA GLY A 84 7.62 -13.48 1.66
C GLY A 84 7.60 -12.65 0.36
N THR A 85 6.93 -11.49 0.37
CA THR A 85 6.78 -10.65 -0.83
C THR A 85 7.78 -9.51 -0.85
N PRO A 86 8.60 -9.36 -1.92
CA PRO A 86 9.53 -8.23 -2.04
C PRO A 86 8.80 -6.90 -2.07
N PHE A 87 9.26 -5.95 -1.25
CA PHE A 87 8.69 -4.61 -1.16
C PHE A 87 9.82 -3.59 -0.98
N THR A 88 10.19 -2.92 -2.07
CA THR A 88 11.32 -2.00 -2.12
C THR A 88 10.84 -0.56 -1.98
N ILE A 89 11.33 0.17 -0.97
CA ILE A 89 10.97 1.58 -0.75
C ILE A 89 11.91 2.47 -1.58
N ASN A 90 11.33 3.36 -2.38
CA ASN A 90 11.99 4.31 -3.27
C ASN A 90 11.51 5.74 -2.93
N GLY A 91 12.15 6.37 -1.94
CA GLY A 91 11.73 7.68 -1.45
C GLY A 91 10.32 7.64 -0.85
N ASP A 92 9.40 8.38 -1.46
CA ASP A 92 8.00 8.50 -1.02
C ASP A 92 7.07 7.41 -1.56
N THR A 93 7.61 6.42 -2.28
CA THR A 93 6.85 5.33 -2.89
C THR A 93 7.52 3.99 -2.62
N ALA A 94 6.85 2.89 -2.99
CA ALA A 94 7.46 1.57 -3.00
C ALA A 94 7.08 0.76 -4.24
N SER A 95 7.88 -0.23 -4.58
CA SER A 95 7.65 -1.13 -5.71
C SER A 95 7.59 -2.59 -5.26
N ILE A 96 6.65 -3.33 -5.85
CA ILE A 96 6.55 -4.79 -5.81
C ILE A 96 6.86 -5.30 -7.22
N PRO A 97 7.86 -6.17 -7.42
CA PRO A 97 8.23 -6.70 -8.72
C PRO A 97 7.30 -7.81 -9.19
#